data_AF-A0A536Z669-F1
#
_entry.id   AF-A0A536Z669-F1
#
_cell.length_a   1.000
_cell.length_b   1.000
_cell.length_c   1.000
_cell.angle_alpha   90.00
_cell.angle_beta   90.00
_cell.angle_gamma   90.00
#
_symmetry.space_group_name_H-M   'P 1'
#
loop_
_entity.id
_entity.type
_entity.pdbx_description
1 polymer ?
#
loop_
_entity_poly.entity_id
_entity_poly.type
_entity_poly.pdbx_seq_one_letter_code
_entity_poly.pdbx_strand_id
1 'polypeptide(L)'
;MNARIALARTMLLLAVATGGSIDLHLSAATSFDPTLVAKGAELAAIGNCVTCHTSRDGRAFAGGLPLTTPFGTIYSTNITPDLDTGIGRWTETDFLRAMREGVDRAGQHLYPAFPYDHFTRVRDEDVAAIYAFIMTREAVRAEVPANRLKFPAGLRPAIALWKALYLRTGVYQPDPSKDPRWNRG
;
A
#
# COMPACT_ATOMS: atom_id res chain seq x y z
N MET A 1 -46.04 40.93 52.16
CA MET A 1 -44.82 41.15 52.98
C MET A 1 -43.68 40.33 52.39
N ASN A 2 -42.70 41.04 51.81
CA ASN A 2 -41.28 40.70 51.56
C ASN A 2 -40.97 39.47 50.68
N ALA A 3 -40.59 39.57 49.40
CA ALA A 3 -39.42 40.22 48.77
C ALA A 3 -38.05 39.59 49.10
N ARG A 4 -37.48 38.84 48.15
CA ARG A 4 -36.03 38.64 47.83
C ARG A 4 -35.95 38.11 46.39
N ILE A 5 -35.80 38.93 45.35
CA ILE A 5 -34.56 39.50 44.77
C ILE A 5 -33.44 38.46 44.61
N ALA A 6 -33.27 37.95 43.39
CA ALA A 6 -31.99 37.48 42.87
C ALA A 6 -31.81 38.04 41.45
N LEU A 7 -30.60 38.53 41.22
CA LEU A 7 -30.22 39.49 40.19
C LEU A 7 -30.24 38.92 38.76
N ALA A 8 -30.63 39.80 37.85
CA ALA A 8 -30.45 39.70 36.41
C ALA A 8 -28.97 39.67 36.00
N ARG A 9 -28.67 39.03 34.86
CA ARG A 9 -27.57 39.43 33.98
C ARG A 9 -27.85 38.98 32.54
N THR A 10 -28.39 39.94 31.78
CA THR A 10 -28.04 40.28 30.40
C THR A 10 -27.77 39.12 29.43
N MET A 11 -28.81 38.74 28.68
CA MET A 11 -28.67 38.05 27.39
C MET A 11 -28.43 39.11 26.32
N LEU A 12 -27.30 39.03 25.60
CA LEU A 12 -27.08 39.85 24.41
C LEU A 12 -26.35 39.08 23.30
N LEU A 13 -27.06 39.01 22.17
CA LEU A 13 -26.65 38.95 20.76
C LEU A 13 -25.86 37.75 20.20
N LEU A 14 -26.62 36.95 19.43
CA LEU A 14 -26.43 36.55 18.03
C LEU A 14 -25.04 36.73 17.38
N ALA A 15 -24.46 35.61 16.95
CA ALA A 15 -23.61 35.54 15.76
C ALA A 15 -24.00 34.31 14.94
N VAL A 16 -24.63 34.55 13.79
CA VAL A 16 -24.81 33.57 12.71
C VAL A 16 -23.43 33.30 12.13
N ALA A 17 -22.95 32.07 12.27
CA ALA A 17 -21.91 31.53 11.41
C ALA A 17 -22.53 30.35 10.67
N THR A 18 -22.88 30.61 9.42
CA THR A 18 -23.24 29.60 8.43
C THR A 18 -22.22 28.46 8.49
N GLY A 19 -22.65 27.29 8.96
CA GLY A 19 -21.85 26.07 8.88
C GLY A 19 -21.59 25.78 7.41
N GLY A 20 -20.41 26.16 6.93
CA GLY A 20 -19.92 25.76 5.63
C GLY A 20 -19.90 24.24 5.60
N SER A 21 -20.67 23.68 4.67
CA SER A 21 -20.46 22.33 4.20
C SER A 21 -18.97 22.21 3.89
N ILE A 22 -18.28 21.37 4.65
CA ILE A 22 -16.96 20.90 4.25
C ILE A 22 -17.26 20.02 3.05
N ASP A 23 -17.23 20.62 1.86
CA ASP A 23 -17.13 19.87 0.62
C ASP A 23 -15.83 19.08 0.75
N LEU A 24 -15.93 17.84 1.24
CA LEU A 24 -14.97 16.81 0.91
C LEU A 24 -14.97 16.81 -0.62
N HIS A 25 -13.99 17.51 -1.20
CA HIS A 25 -13.53 17.20 -2.53
C HIS A 25 -13.12 15.74 -2.47
N LEU A 26 -14.05 14.86 -2.80
CA LEU A 26 -13.76 13.53 -3.28
C LEU A 26 -12.83 13.79 -4.45
N SER A 27 -11.52 13.67 -4.19
CA SER A 27 -10.49 13.89 -5.19
C SER A 27 -10.87 13.01 -6.37
N ALA A 28 -11.39 13.64 -7.43
CA ALA A 28 -11.53 13.00 -8.71
C ALA A 28 -10.16 12.39 -8.99
N ALA A 29 -10.13 11.06 -9.12
CA ALA A 29 -8.92 10.28 -9.28
C ALA A 29 -7.96 11.06 -10.18
N THR A 30 -6.87 11.56 -9.61
CA THR A 30 -5.84 12.25 -10.38
C THR A 30 -5.42 11.28 -11.48
N SER A 31 -5.78 11.59 -12.72
CA SER A 31 -5.36 10.75 -13.84
C SER A 31 -3.85 10.87 -13.94
N PHE A 32 -3.16 9.73 -13.81
CA PHE A 32 -1.72 9.67 -13.97
C PHE A 32 -1.33 9.98 -15.42
N ASP A 33 -0.12 10.53 -15.61
CA ASP A 33 0.47 10.69 -16.94
C ASP A 33 0.49 9.33 -17.68
N PRO A 34 -0.09 9.23 -18.89
CA PRO A 34 -0.06 8.00 -19.68
C PRO A 34 1.35 7.42 -19.89
N THR A 35 2.38 8.27 -20.00
CA THR A 35 3.77 7.82 -20.17
C THR A 35 4.27 7.13 -18.91
N LEU A 36 3.95 7.69 -17.74
CA LEU A 36 4.27 7.10 -16.45
C LEU A 36 3.54 5.76 -16.24
N VAL A 37 2.26 5.69 -16.63
CA VAL A 37 1.46 4.45 -16.57
C VAL A 37 2.02 3.38 -17.49
N ALA A 38 2.46 3.74 -18.70
CA ALA A 38 3.08 2.80 -19.64
C ALA A 38 4.40 2.24 -19.10
N LYS A 39 5.27 3.10 -18.55
CA LYS A 39 6.50 2.68 -17.85
C LYS A 39 6.18 1.73 -16.68
N GLY A 40 5.15 2.08 -15.90
CA GLY A 40 4.68 1.25 -14.79
C GLY A 40 4.19 -0.12 -15.22
N ALA A 41 3.51 -0.21 -16.37
CA ALA A 41 3.04 -1.47 -16.93
C ALA A 41 4.22 -2.40 -17.29
N GLU A 42 5.26 -1.87 -17.93
CA GLU A 42 6.48 -2.61 -18.27
C GLU A 42 7.19 -3.11 -17.00
N LEU A 43 7.39 -2.24 -16.02
CA LEU A 43 8.03 -2.58 -14.76
C LEU A 43 7.23 -3.60 -13.94
N ALA A 44 5.89 -3.48 -13.92
CA ALA A 44 5.02 -4.44 -13.25
C ALA A 44 5.04 -5.81 -13.94
N ALA A 45 5.23 -5.85 -15.26
CA ALA A 45 5.45 -7.08 -16.01
C ALA A 45 6.81 -7.72 -15.67
N ILE A 46 7.89 -6.93 -15.65
CA ILE A 46 9.24 -7.39 -15.24
C ILE A 46 9.22 -7.93 -13.81
N GLY A 47 8.53 -7.23 -12.89
CA GLY A 47 8.35 -7.64 -11.51
C GLY A 47 7.36 -8.79 -11.30
N ASN A 48 6.76 -9.33 -12.37
CA ASN A 48 5.75 -10.40 -12.33
C ASN A 48 4.57 -10.12 -11.38
N CYS A 49 4.16 -8.84 -11.24
CA CYS A 49 3.12 -8.44 -10.29
C CYS A 49 1.81 -9.19 -10.54
N VAL A 50 1.38 -9.30 -11.81
CA VAL A 50 0.15 -10.00 -12.18
C VAL A 50 0.19 -11.48 -11.84
N THR A 51 1.34 -12.13 -12.01
CA THR A 51 1.52 -13.56 -11.74
C THR A 51 1.34 -13.87 -10.25
N CYS A 52 1.90 -13.04 -9.38
CA CYS A 52 1.78 -13.23 -7.93
C CYS A 52 0.41 -12.79 -7.41
N HIS A 53 -0.15 -11.71 -7.95
CA HIS A 53 -1.41 -11.12 -7.47
C HIS A 53 -2.64 -11.56 -8.26
N THR A 54 -2.61 -12.73 -8.91
CA THR A 54 -3.79 -13.29 -9.59
C THR A 54 -3.92 -14.77 -9.22
N SER A 55 -5.06 -15.16 -8.66
CA SER A 55 -5.38 -16.57 -8.44
C SER A 55 -5.81 -17.25 -9.74
N ARG A 56 -5.74 -18.59 -9.79
CA ARG A 56 -5.97 -19.41 -11.00
C ARG A 56 -7.26 -19.06 -11.76
N ASP A 57 -8.34 -18.82 -11.02
CA ASP A 57 -9.67 -18.50 -11.54
C ASP A 57 -10.11 -17.08 -11.11
N GLY A 58 -9.15 -16.27 -10.66
CA GLY A 58 -9.37 -14.93 -10.15
C GLY A 58 -9.21 -13.85 -11.21
N ARG A 59 -9.57 -12.62 -10.83
CA ARG A 59 -9.37 -11.43 -11.66
C ARG A 59 -7.94 -10.92 -11.50
N ALA A 60 -7.41 -10.34 -12.58
CA ALA A 60 -6.04 -9.81 -12.58
C ALA A 60 -5.80 -8.86 -11.40
N PHE A 61 -4.69 -9.05 -10.69
CA PHE A 61 -4.26 -8.24 -9.53
C PHE A 61 -5.14 -8.35 -8.26
N ALA A 62 -6.22 -9.13 -8.29
CA ALA A 62 -7.17 -9.25 -7.18
C ALA A 62 -6.69 -10.20 -6.05
N GLY A 63 -5.50 -10.78 -6.18
CA GLY A 63 -4.88 -11.62 -5.15
C GLY A 63 -5.50 -13.01 -5.01
N GLY A 64 -5.30 -13.59 -3.82
CA GLY A 64 -5.85 -14.88 -3.44
C GLY A 64 -5.02 -16.09 -3.91
N LEU A 65 -3.87 -15.88 -4.54
CA LEU A 65 -3.00 -16.97 -4.95
C LEU A 65 -2.32 -17.59 -3.70
N PRO A 66 -2.48 -18.90 -3.45
CA PRO A 66 -1.79 -19.56 -2.35
C PRO A 66 -0.32 -19.79 -2.67
N LEU A 67 0.55 -19.38 -1.76
CA LEU A 67 1.96 -19.72 -1.70
C LEU A 67 2.21 -20.65 -0.52
N THR A 68 2.44 -21.93 -0.82
CA THR A 68 2.78 -22.93 0.18
C THR A 68 4.26 -22.82 0.55
N THR A 69 4.54 -22.67 1.84
CA THR A 69 5.89 -22.62 2.41
C THR A 69 6.03 -23.70 3.49
N PRO A 70 7.26 -24.04 3.92
CA PRO A 70 7.46 -24.94 5.06
C PRO A 70 6.77 -24.46 6.36
N PHE A 71 6.55 -23.15 6.48
CA PHE A 71 5.94 -22.48 7.62
C PHE A 71 4.41 -22.39 7.53
N GLY A 72 3.80 -22.82 6.42
CA GLY A 72 2.36 -22.73 6.17
C GLY A 72 2.04 -22.01 4.86
N THR A 73 0.80 -21.58 4.70
CA THR A 73 0.31 -20.96 3.45
C THR A 73 0.15 -19.46 3.63
N ILE A 74 0.75 -18.70 2.72
CA ILE A 74 0.54 -17.26 2.56
C ILE A 74 -0.33 -17.05 1.33
N TYR A 75 -1.25 -16.09 1.35
CA TYR A 75 -2.04 -15.72 0.18
C TYR A 75 -1.61 -14.35 -0.32
N SER A 76 -1.54 -14.18 -1.65
CA SER A 76 -1.29 -12.86 -2.23
C SER A 76 -2.45 -11.91 -1.96
N THR A 77 -2.12 -10.64 -1.77
CA THR A 77 -3.11 -9.59 -1.48
C THR A 77 -3.79 -9.09 -2.75
N ASN A 78 -4.98 -8.52 -2.62
CA ASN A 78 -5.58 -7.72 -3.67
C ASN A 78 -4.83 -6.38 -3.74
N ILE A 79 -4.20 -6.08 -4.89
CA ILE A 79 -3.50 -4.81 -5.13
C ILE A 79 -4.24 -3.92 -6.11
N THR A 80 -5.50 -4.22 -6.44
CA THR A 80 -6.30 -3.34 -7.29
C THR A 80 -6.67 -2.04 -6.57
N PRO A 81 -7.16 -1.02 -7.28
CA PRO A 81 -7.60 0.25 -6.68
C PRO A 81 -8.91 0.16 -5.90
N ASP A 82 -9.42 -1.05 -5.63
CA ASP A 82 -10.60 -1.23 -4.79
C ASP A 82 -10.38 -0.61 -3.40
N LEU A 83 -11.36 0.16 -2.93
CA LEU A 83 -11.22 0.97 -1.72
C LEU A 83 -11.31 0.15 -0.43
N ASP A 84 -11.94 -1.03 -0.48
CA ASP A 84 -12.27 -1.78 0.75
C ASP A 84 -11.40 -3.01 0.92
N THR A 85 -11.05 -3.68 -0.19
CA THR A 85 -10.31 -4.93 -0.21
C THR A 85 -8.97 -4.81 -0.92
N GLY A 86 -8.76 -3.77 -1.72
CA GLY A 86 -7.52 -3.49 -2.45
C GLY A 86 -6.66 -2.41 -1.78
N ILE A 87 -5.81 -1.75 -2.60
CA ILE A 87 -4.95 -0.65 -2.16
C ILE A 87 -5.52 0.72 -2.52
N GLY A 88 -6.81 0.83 -2.86
CA GLY A 88 -7.43 2.08 -3.32
C GLY A 88 -7.30 3.27 -2.34
N ARG A 89 -7.09 2.99 -1.06
CA ARG A 89 -6.86 4.00 0.00
C ARG A 89 -5.39 4.26 0.30
N TRP A 90 -4.47 3.52 -0.30
CA TRP A 90 -3.04 3.69 -0.08
C TRP A 90 -2.58 4.96 -0.79
N THR A 91 -1.68 5.69 -0.14
CA THR A 91 -0.92 6.74 -0.80
C THR A 91 0.26 6.14 -1.54
N GLU A 92 0.86 6.88 -2.48
CA GLU A 92 2.12 6.47 -3.09
C GLU A 92 3.20 6.22 -2.02
N THR A 93 3.24 7.03 -0.96
CA THR A 93 4.15 6.83 0.19
C THR A 93 3.90 5.52 0.92
N ASP A 94 2.64 5.12 1.12
CA ASP A 94 2.31 3.81 1.71
C ASP A 94 2.81 2.67 0.82
N PHE A 95 2.61 2.80 -0.50
CA PHE A 95 3.09 1.82 -1.48
C PHE A 95 4.62 1.73 -1.51
N LEU A 96 5.30 2.88 -1.53
CA LEU A 96 6.76 2.98 -1.48
C LEU A 96 7.30 2.33 -0.21
N ARG A 97 6.71 2.61 0.96
CA ARG A 97 7.10 1.99 2.23
C ARG A 97 6.90 0.48 2.20
N ALA A 98 5.82 -0.02 1.61
CA ALA A 98 5.63 -1.46 1.43
C ALA A 98 6.75 -2.07 0.57
N MET A 99 7.05 -1.47 -0.58
CA MET A 99 8.10 -1.95 -1.50
C MET A 99 9.51 -1.88 -0.90
N ARG A 100 9.81 -0.82 -0.13
CA ARG A 100 11.14 -0.55 0.45
C ARG A 100 11.40 -1.31 1.73
N GLU A 101 10.40 -1.31 2.60
CA GLU A 101 10.55 -1.71 3.98
C GLU A 101 9.72 -2.93 4.32
N GLY A 102 8.81 -3.39 3.47
CA GLY A 102 7.90 -4.48 3.80
C GLY A 102 6.99 -4.11 4.97
N VAL A 103 6.39 -2.92 4.93
CA VAL A 103 5.44 -2.41 5.94
C VAL A 103 4.20 -1.88 5.24
N ASP A 104 3.04 -2.39 5.61
CA ASP A 104 1.78 -1.96 5.01
C ASP A 104 1.31 -0.59 5.48
N ARG A 105 0.17 -0.12 4.95
CA ARG A 105 -0.46 1.14 5.34
C ARG A 105 -0.79 1.21 6.85
N ALA A 106 -1.11 0.08 7.48
CA ALA A 106 -1.44 0.00 8.91
C ALA A 106 -0.20 -0.17 9.81
N GLY A 107 1.01 -0.13 9.24
CA GLY A 107 2.26 -0.29 9.97
C GLY A 107 2.63 -1.75 10.28
N GLN A 108 1.91 -2.73 9.73
CA GLN A 108 2.21 -4.14 9.96
C GLN A 108 3.33 -4.62 9.05
N HIS A 109 4.23 -5.45 9.59
CA HIS A 109 5.31 -6.03 8.80
C HIS A 109 4.80 -7.09 7.85
N LEU A 110 5.02 -6.89 6.55
CA LEU A 110 4.69 -7.84 5.49
C LEU A 110 5.59 -9.07 5.56
N TYR A 111 5.04 -10.22 5.18
CA TYR A 111 5.81 -11.46 5.11
C TYR A 111 6.80 -11.38 3.95
N PRO A 112 8.03 -11.92 4.08
CA PRO A 112 9.06 -11.87 3.02
C PRO A 112 8.69 -12.60 1.73
N ALA A 113 7.58 -13.36 1.72
CA ALA A 113 6.95 -13.84 0.50
C ALA A 113 6.61 -12.72 -0.48
N PHE A 114 6.37 -11.51 0.03
CA PHE A 114 6.50 -10.28 -0.74
C PHE A 114 7.99 -9.89 -0.75
N PRO A 115 8.70 -9.97 -1.89
CA PRO A 115 10.17 -9.89 -1.95
C PRO A 115 10.69 -8.44 -1.85
N TYR A 116 10.36 -7.75 -0.76
CA TYR A 116 10.79 -6.36 -0.50
C TYR A 116 12.31 -6.22 -0.34
N ASP A 117 13.02 -7.30 -0.02
CA ASP A 117 14.48 -7.39 -0.03
C ASP A 117 15.08 -7.24 -1.43
N HIS A 118 14.32 -7.60 -2.46
CA HIS A 118 14.66 -7.32 -3.85
C HIS A 118 14.13 -5.96 -4.31
N PHE A 119 12.89 -5.61 -3.95
CA PHE A 119 12.29 -4.33 -4.36
C PHE A 119 12.96 -3.11 -3.75
N THR A 120 13.67 -3.25 -2.62
CA THR A 120 14.51 -2.18 -2.06
C THR A 120 15.61 -1.70 -3.02
N ARG A 121 15.87 -2.41 -4.12
CA ARG A 121 16.84 -2.03 -5.17
C ARG A 121 16.25 -1.23 -6.32
N VAL A 122 14.93 -1.26 -6.51
CA VAL A 122 14.22 -0.49 -7.55
C VAL A 122 14.41 1.00 -7.27
N ARG A 123 14.30 1.92 -8.23
CA ARG A 123 14.41 3.37 -7.95
C ARG A 123 13.04 3.93 -7.54
N ASP A 124 13.00 5.01 -6.76
CA ASP A 124 11.73 5.59 -6.29
C ASP A 124 10.82 5.99 -7.46
N GLU A 125 11.39 6.57 -8.52
CA GLU A 125 10.67 6.91 -9.76
C GLU A 125 10.05 5.69 -10.48
N ASP A 126 10.67 4.52 -10.34
CA ASP A 126 10.20 3.27 -10.94
C ASP A 126 9.08 2.67 -10.08
N VAL A 127 9.19 2.79 -8.74
CA VAL A 127 8.11 2.44 -7.80
C VAL A 127 6.88 3.33 -8.01
N ALA A 128 7.08 4.63 -8.20
CA ALA A 128 6.02 5.60 -8.52
C ALA A 128 5.29 5.23 -9.82
N ALA A 129 6.04 4.83 -10.86
CA ALA A 129 5.46 4.36 -12.12
C ALA A 129 4.61 3.10 -11.93
N ILE A 130 5.11 2.11 -11.17
CA ILE A 130 4.35 0.90 -10.83
C ILE A 130 3.07 1.27 -10.08
N TYR A 131 3.14 2.14 -9.07
CA TYR A 131 1.98 2.61 -8.33
C TYR A 131 0.94 3.25 -9.26
N ALA A 132 1.34 4.17 -10.13
CA ALA A 132 0.47 4.79 -11.13
C ALA A 132 -0.22 3.74 -12.03
N PHE A 133 0.52 2.75 -12.51
CA PHE A 133 -0.04 1.66 -13.31
C PHE A 133 -1.06 0.83 -12.55
N ILE A 134 -0.74 0.43 -11.32
CA ILE A 134 -1.64 -0.36 -10.47
C ILE A 134 -2.91 0.42 -10.15
N MET A 135 -2.79 1.71 -9.83
CA MET A 135 -3.92 2.59 -9.52
C MET A 135 -4.85 2.88 -10.71
N THR A 136 -4.45 2.53 -11.94
CA THR A 136 -5.30 2.59 -13.15
C THR A 136 -5.89 1.24 -13.54
N ARG A 137 -5.63 0.17 -12.79
CA ARG A 137 -6.25 -1.14 -13.05
C ARG A 137 -7.73 -1.10 -12.69
N GLU A 138 -8.47 -2.07 -13.21
CA GLU A 138 -9.85 -2.25 -12.82
C GLU A 138 -9.94 -2.54 -11.31
N ALA A 139 -10.76 -1.77 -10.60
CA ALA A 139 -11.02 -2.03 -9.19
C ALA A 139 -11.80 -3.34 -9.03
N VAL A 140 -11.27 -4.26 -8.25
CA VAL A 140 -11.89 -5.55 -7.98
C VAL A 140 -12.10 -5.69 -6.50
N ARG A 141 -13.37 -5.73 -6.07
CA ARG A 141 -13.68 -6.16 -4.71
C ARG A 141 -13.42 -7.65 -4.58
N ALA A 142 -12.40 -8.02 -3.82
CA ALA A 142 -12.00 -9.40 -3.58
C ALA A 142 -11.36 -9.53 -2.20
N GLU A 143 -12.06 -10.20 -1.28
CA GLU A 143 -11.48 -10.58 0.01
C GLU A 143 -10.59 -11.81 -0.19
N VAL A 144 -9.32 -11.69 0.17
CA VAL A 144 -8.35 -12.79 0.08
C VAL A 144 -8.36 -13.62 1.37
N PRO A 145 -8.13 -14.94 1.30
CA PRO A 145 -8.03 -15.76 2.50
C PRO A 145 -6.92 -15.27 3.43
N ALA A 146 -7.16 -15.36 4.74
CA ALA A 146 -6.13 -15.07 5.73
C ALA A 146 -4.97 -16.07 5.66
N ASN A 147 -3.75 -15.60 5.94
CA ASN A 147 -2.57 -16.44 6.00
C ASN A 147 -2.71 -17.51 7.10
N ARG A 148 -2.26 -18.74 6.79
CA ARG A 148 -2.26 -19.87 7.71
C ARG A 148 -0.83 -20.31 7.96
N LEU A 149 -0.19 -19.66 8.94
CA LEU A 149 1.19 -19.91 9.30
C LEU A 149 1.28 -20.60 10.66
N LYS A 150 2.25 -21.51 10.79
CA LYS A 150 2.60 -22.20 12.04
C LYS A 150 3.25 -21.20 13.00
N PHE A 151 3.06 -21.40 14.29
CA PHE A 151 3.83 -20.68 15.30
C PHE A 151 5.35 -21.00 15.16
N PRO A 152 6.26 -20.02 15.29
CA PRO A 152 6.02 -18.59 15.55
C PRO A 152 5.89 -17.72 14.29
N ALA A 153 5.95 -18.31 13.09
CA ALA A 153 6.00 -17.57 11.82
C ALA A 153 4.76 -16.69 11.57
N GLY A 154 3.61 -16.99 12.17
CA GLY A 154 2.41 -16.14 12.09
C GLY A 154 2.45 -14.86 12.94
N LEU A 155 3.45 -14.69 13.81
CA LEU A 155 3.56 -13.53 14.70
C LEU A 155 4.31 -12.39 14.00
N ARG A 156 3.66 -11.23 13.85
CA ARG A 156 4.28 -10.02 13.27
C ARG A 156 5.57 -9.58 13.98
N PRO A 157 5.70 -9.67 15.32
CA PRO A 157 6.98 -9.40 15.99
C PRO A 157 8.13 -10.32 15.57
N ALA A 158 7.84 -11.59 15.26
CA ALA A 158 8.87 -12.51 14.76
C ALA A 158 9.39 -12.05 13.39
N ILE A 159 8.50 -11.53 12.53
CA ILE A 159 8.89 -10.92 11.26
C ILE A 159 9.68 -9.64 11.47
N ALA A 160 9.31 -8.79 12.45
CA ALA A 160 10.06 -7.59 12.80
C ALA A 160 11.52 -7.93 13.17
N LEU A 161 11.69 -8.92 14.05
CA LEU A 161 13.01 -9.39 14.48
C LEU A 161 13.81 -9.95 13.31
N TRP A 162 13.18 -10.80 12.47
CA TRP A 162 13.83 -11.32 11.27
C TRP A 162 14.30 -10.19 10.35
N LYS A 163 13.45 -9.18 10.08
CA LYS A 163 13.82 -8.03 9.25
C LYS A 163 15.00 -7.27 9.84
N ALA A 164 15.02 -7.02 11.15
CA ALA A 164 16.13 -6.32 11.81
C ALA A 164 17.47 -7.06 11.63
N LEU A 165 17.46 -8.38 11.58
CA LEU A 165 18.66 -9.21 11.40
C LEU A 165 19.09 -9.31 9.92
N TYR A 166 18.13 -9.47 9.01
CA TYR A 166 18.40 -9.94 7.65
C TYR A 166 18.04 -8.96 6.52
N LEU A 167 17.14 -8.00 6.73
CA LEU A 167 16.80 -7.05 5.67
C LEU A 167 17.98 -6.09 5.46
N ARG A 168 18.37 -5.95 4.20
CA ARG A 168 19.37 -4.99 3.75
C ARG A 168 18.70 -4.08 2.73
N THR A 169 18.61 -2.80 3.03
CA THR A 169 17.99 -1.80 2.16
C THR A 169 19.05 -1.12 1.31
N GLY A 170 18.64 -0.67 0.11
CA GLY A 170 19.52 0.11 -0.75
C GLY A 170 19.16 0.02 -2.23
N VAL A 171 19.04 1.18 -2.87
CA VAL A 171 18.82 1.30 -4.31
C VAL A 171 20.03 0.73 -5.06
N TYR A 172 19.77 -0.02 -6.14
CA TYR A 172 20.84 -0.56 -6.98
C TYR A 172 21.73 0.57 -7.51
N GLN A 173 23.04 0.37 -7.41
CA GLN A 173 24.04 1.25 -8.01
C GLN A 173 24.80 0.46 -9.08
N PRO A 174 24.78 0.88 -10.35
CA PRO A 174 25.55 0.23 -11.40
C PRO A 174 27.04 0.22 -11.06
N ASP A 175 27.71 -0.90 -11.34
CA ASP A 175 29.17 -1.00 -11.29
C ASP A 175 29.74 -0.26 -12.50
N PRO A 176 30.48 0.86 -12.31
CA PRO A 176 31.02 1.65 -13.40
C PRO A 176 32.13 0.92 -14.18
N SER A 177 32.67 -0.17 -13.63
CA SER A 177 33.65 -1.02 -14.32
C SER A 177 33.02 -2.03 -15.28
N LYS A 178 31.70 -2.10 -15.35
CA LYS A 178 30.94 -3.12 -16.10
C LYS A 178 30.06 -2.48 -17.17
N ASP A 179 29.81 -3.24 -18.24
CA ASP A 179 28.93 -2.76 -19.30
C ASP A 179 27.45 -2.72 -18.87
N PRO A 180 26.57 -2.02 -19.61
CA PRO A 180 25.15 -1.92 -19.25
C PRO A 180 24.38 -3.24 -19.32
N ARG A 181 24.83 -4.25 -20.07
CA ARG A 181 24.17 -5.56 -20.08
C ARG A 181 24.51 -6.32 -18.81
N TRP A 182 25.77 -6.37 -18.43
CA TRP A 182 26.21 -6.99 -17.17
C TRP A 182 25.48 -6.40 -15.95
N ASN A 183 25.35 -5.07 -15.91
CA ASN A 183 24.65 -4.36 -14.82
C ASN A 183 23.13 -4.65 -14.76
N ARG A 184 22.56 -5.31 -15.77
CA ARG A 184 21.15 -5.71 -15.80
C ARG A 184 20.93 -7.19 -15.45
N GLY A 185 22.01 -7.95 -15.22
CA GLY A 185 22.00 -9.41 -15.03
C GLY A 185 21.92 -10.19 -16.34
#